data_AF-A0A4X1T720-F1
#
_entry.id   AF-A0A4X1T720-F1
#
_cell.length_a   1.000
_cell.length_b   1.000
_cell.length_c   1.000
_cell.angle_alpha   90.00
_cell.angle_beta   90.00
_cell.angle_gamma   90.00
#
_symmetry.space_group_name_H-M   'P 1'
#
loop_
_entity.id
_entity.type
_entity.pdbx_description
1 polymer ?
#
loop_
_entity_poly.entity_id
_entity_poly.type
_entity_poly.pdbx_seq_one_letter_code
_entity_poly.pdbx_strand_id
1 'polypeptide(L)'
;MESPAGRTPAPGALPYYVAFSQLLGLTVVAVTGAWLGAYRGGIAWESALQFNVHPLCMIIGLVFLQGDALLVYRVFRNEAKRTTKILHGLLHVLAFVIALVGLVAVFDYHRKKGIADLYSLHSWCGILVFVLFLAQDQVQ
;
A
#
# COMPACT_ATOMS: atom_id res chain seq x y z
N MET A 1 33.49 25.50 -21.55
CA MET A 1 32.76 25.88 -20.34
C MET A 1 31.42 25.16 -20.37
N GLU A 2 31.34 24.00 -19.72
CA GLU A 2 30.07 23.27 -19.63
C GLU A 2 29.16 24.00 -18.65
N SER A 3 28.01 24.44 -19.16
CA SER A 3 27.00 25.14 -18.36
C SER A 3 26.45 24.16 -17.31
N PRO A 4 26.44 24.48 -16.01
CA PRO A 4 25.86 23.60 -15.01
C PRO A 4 24.36 23.55 -15.29
N ALA A 5 23.87 22.40 -15.76
CA ALA A 5 22.46 22.16 -15.99
C ALA A 5 21.65 22.65 -14.79
N GLY A 6 20.88 23.72 -15.00
CA GLY A 6 20.13 24.40 -13.96
C GLY A 6 19.17 23.41 -13.30
N ARG A 7 19.46 23.05 -12.04
CA ARG A 7 18.54 22.25 -11.23
C ARG A 7 17.33 23.14 -10.94
N THR A 8 16.20 22.84 -11.55
CA THR A 8 14.92 23.52 -11.23
C THR A 8 14.64 23.31 -9.74
N PRO A 9 14.47 24.35 -8.90
CA PRO A 9 14.12 24.15 -7.50
C PRO A 9 12.86 23.32 -7.38
N ALA A 10 12.76 22.43 -6.38
CA ALA A 10 11.45 21.89 -6.04
C ALA A 10 10.55 23.05 -5.59
N PRO A 11 9.25 23.05 -5.93
CA PRO A 11 8.33 24.02 -5.33
C PRO A 11 8.49 23.93 -3.81
N GLY A 12 8.74 25.05 -3.12
CA GLY A 12 8.97 25.06 -1.67
C GLY A 12 7.82 24.43 -0.85
N ALA A 13 6.64 24.29 -1.46
CA ALA A 13 5.46 23.64 -0.89
C ALA A 13 5.48 22.10 -0.92
N LEU A 14 6.29 21.47 -1.79
CA LEU A 14 6.34 20.00 -1.96
C LEU A 14 6.62 19.23 -0.66
N PRO A 15 7.62 19.59 0.17
CA PRO A 15 7.84 18.89 1.44
C PRO A 15 6.66 18.99 2.40
N TYR A 16 5.91 20.11 2.38
CA TYR A 16 4.71 20.27 3.22
C TYR A 16 3.58 19.35 2.77
N TYR A 17 3.34 19.23 1.46
CA TYR A 17 2.34 18.28 0.93
C TYR A 17 2.70 16.83 1.23
N VAL A 18 3.98 16.47 1.14
CA VAL A 18 4.46 15.12 1.48
C VAL A 18 4.30 14.87 2.98
N ALA A 19 4.70 15.81 3.83
CA ALA A 19 4.50 15.66 5.28
C ALA A 19 3.02 15.51 5.65
N PHE A 20 2.15 16.29 5.01
CA PHE A 20 0.71 16.18 5.19
C PHE A 20 0.16 14.81 4.73
N SER A 21 0.59 14.31 3.56
CA SER A 21 0.16 12.99 3.08
C SER A 21 0.65 11.85 3.99
N GLN A 22 1.87 11.95 4.53
CA GLN A 22 2.41 10.99 5.48
C GLN A 22 1.60 10.96 6.78
N LEU A 23 1.30 12.14 7.34
CA LEU A 23 0.47 12.24 8.54
C LEU A 23 -0.92 11.66 8.32
N LEU A 24 -1.53 11.96 7.18
CA LEU A 24 -2.85 11.43 6.82
C LEU A 24 -2.82 9.90 6.64
N GLY A 25 -1.81 9.38 5.93
CA GLY A 25 -1.61 7.94 5.73
C GLY A 25 -1.44 7.19 7.06
N LEU A 26 -0.55 7.67 7.92
CA LEU A 26 -0.35 7.10 9.26
C LEU A 26 -1.61 7.17 10.12
N THR A 27 -2.37 8.27 10.03
CA THR A 27 -3.64 8.42 10.73
C THR A 27 -4.66 7.37 10.26
N VAL A 28 -4.78 7.14 8.94
CA VAL A 28 -5.69 6.12 8.40
C VAL A 28 -5.29 4.71 8.85
N VAL A 29 -4.00 4.39 8.85
CA VAL A 29 -3.49 3.10 9.36
C VAL A 29 -3.80 2.95 10.86
N ALA A 30 -3.53 3.97 11.67
CA ALA A 30 -3.76 3.96 13.11
C ALA A 30 -5.26 3.84 13.44
N VAL A 31 -6.12 4.61 12.78
CA VAL A 31 -7.58 4.55 12.97
C VAL A 31 -8.11 3.18 12.57
N THR A 32 -7.62 2.59 11.48
CA THR A 32 -7.99 1.24 11.06
C THR A 32 -7.57 0.21 12.10
N GLY A 33 -6.33 0.27 12.58
CA GLY A 33 -5.84 -0.61 13.64
C GLY A 33 -6.66 -0.48 14.93
N ALA A 34 -6.94 0.76 15.36
CA ALA A 34 -7.78 1.04 16.52
C ALA A 34 -9.21 0.53 16.34
N TRP A 35 -9.79 0.71 15.16
CA TRP A 35 -11.13 0.21 14.84
C TRP A 35 -11.20 -1.31 14.93
N LEU A 36 -10.23 -2.01 14.35
CA LEU A 36 -10.17 -3.47 14.38
C LEU A 36 -9.93 -4.00 15.81
N GLY A 37 -9.05 -3.34 16.57
CA GLY A 37 -8.74 -3.69 17.95
C GLY A 37 -9.91 -3.45 18.91
N ALA A 38 -10.48 -2.25 18.89
CA ALA A 38 -11.48 -1.83 19.87
C ALA A 38 -12.90 -2.31 19.54
N TYR A 39 -13.28 -2.38 18.25
CA TYR A 39 -14.65 -2.67 17.84
C TYR A 39 -14.83 -4.03 17.15
N ARG A 40 -13.78 -4.59 16.54
CA ARG A 40 -13.86 -5.87 15.81
C ARG A 40 -13.25 -7.06 16.57
N GLY A 41 -12.84 -6.86 17.82
CA GLY A 41 -12.34 -7.94 18.68
C GLY A 41 -10.88 -8.33 18.43
N GLY A 42 -10.11 -7.52 17.69
CA GLY A 42 -8.68 -7.73 17.45
C GLY A 42 -8.35 -8.37 16.10
N ILE A 43 -7.12 -8.85 15.98
CA ILE A 43 -6.57 -9.45 14.77
C ILE A 43 -5.94 -10.77 15.17
N ALA A 44 -6.40 -11.87 14.57
CA ALA A 44 -5.85 -13.19 14.82
C ALA A 44 -5.96 -14.05 13.56
N TRP A 45 -4.91 -14.81 13.27
CA TRP A 45 -4.80 -15.63 12.06
C TRP A 45 -5.70 -16.87 12.11
N GLU A 46 -5.76 -17.56 13.25
CA GLU A 46 -6.58 -18.77 13.42
C GLU A 46 -7.87 -18.50 14.20
N SER A 47 -8.73 -17.63 13.66
CA SER A 47 -10.05 -17.37 14.26
C SER A 47 -11.01 -16.69 13.27
N ALA A 48 -12.24 -16.43 13.70
CA ALA A 48 -13.18 -15.59 12.93
C ALA A 48 -12.66 -14.14 12.72
N LEU A 49 -11.63 -13.71 13.46
CA LEU A 49 -10.97 -12.41 13.33
C LEU A 49 -9.99 -12.37 12.15
N GLN A 50 -9.76 -13.49 11.46
CA GLN A 50 -8.88 -13.55 10.29
C GLN A 50 -9.33 -12.58 9.19
N PHE A 51 -10.64 -12.33 9.09
CA PHE A 51 -11.19 -11.31 8.19
C PHE A 51 -10.64 -9.91 8.50
N ASN A 52 -10.33 -9.57 9.75
CA ASN A 52 -9.80 -8.26 10.13
C ASN A 52 -8.36 -8.03 9.60
N VAL A 53 -7.63 -9.10 9.29
CA VAL A 53 -6.31 -9.00 8.63
C VAL A 53 -6.44 -8.39 7.24
N HIS A 54 -7.51 -8.74 6.51
CA HIS A 54 -7.74 -8.28 5.14
C HIS A 54 -7.77 -6.74 4.99
N PRO A 55 -8.68 -5.98 5.65
CA PRO A 55 -8.74 -4.53 5.50
C PRO A 55 -7.47 -3.85 6.01
N LEU A 56 -6.81 -4.38 7.05
CA LEU A 56 -5.56 -3.80 7.55
C LEU A 56 -4.44 -3.95 6.51
N CYS A 57 -4.26 -5.15 5.96
CA CYS A 57 -3.28 -5.42 4.92
C CYS A 57 -3.54 -4.60 3.65
N MET A 58 -4.80 -4.44 3.24
CA MET A 58 -5.14 -3.64 2.06
C MET A 58 -4.80 -2.16 2.25
N ILE A 59 -5.06 -1.59 3.42
CA ILE A 59 -4.74 -0.19 3.72
C ILE A 59 -3.23 0.03 3.82
N ILE A 60 -2.49 -0.88 4.47
CA ILE A 60 -1.04 -0.75 4.59
C ILE A 60 -0.37 -0.94 3.21
N GLY A 61 -0.74 -1.98 2.48
CA GLY A 61 -0.13 -2.33 1.19
C GLY A 61 -0.55 -1.39 0.06
N LEU A 62 -1.82 -1.44 -0.33
CA LEU A 62 -2.31 -0.80 -1.56
C LEU A 62 -2.61 0.70 -1.42
N VAL A 63 -2.70 1.23 -0.19
CA VAL A 63 -2.96 2.66 0.04
C VAL A 63 -1.70 3.37 0.52
N PHE A 64 -1.15 2.95 1.66
CA PHE A 64 -0.03 3.66 2.28
C PHE A 64 1.30 3.42 1.53
N LEU A 65 1.78 2.18 1.49
CA LEU A 65 3.07 1.87 0.85
C LEU A 65 3.05 2.13 -0.66
N GLN A 66 1.94 1.85 -1.32
CA GLN A 66 1.76 2.20 -2.73
C GLN A 66 1.83 3.71 -2.97
N GLY A 67 1.22 4.52 -2.09
CA GLY A 67 1.31 5.97 -2.15
C GLY A 67 2.75 6.47 -2.00
N ASP A 68 3.50 5.88 -1.07
CA ASP A 68 4.91 6.20 -0.85
C ASP A 68 5.77 5.85 -2.06
N ALA A 69 5.53 4.68 -2.66
CA ALA A 69 6.23 4.25 -3.87
C ALA A 69 6.02 5.23 -5.03
N LEU A 70 4.82 5.81 -5.18
CA LEU A 70 4.52 6.82 -6.21
C LEU A 70 5.18 8.19 -5.94
N LEU A 71 5.44 8.51 -4.67
CA LEU A 71 6.04 9.78 -4.26
C LEU A 71 7.57 9.74 -4.18
N VAL A 72 8.18 8.56 -4.10
CA VAL A 72 9.63 8.37 -3.87
C VAL A 72 10.50 9.14 -4.88
N TYR A 73 10.13 9.15 -6.17
CA TYR A 73 10.87 9.90 -7.20
C TYR A 73 10.73 11.42 -7.08
N ARG A 74 9.65 11.91 -6.48
CA ARG A 74 9.43 13.35 -6.25
C ARG A 74 10.17 13.83 -5.02
N VAL A 75 10.19 13.02 -3.96
CA VAL A 75 10.89 13.32 -2.70
C VAL A 75 12.40 13.24 -2.89
N PHE A 76 12.90 12.14 -3.45
CA PHE A 76 14.33 11.87 -3.63
C PHE A 76 14.83 12.30 -5.01
N ARG A 77 14.41 13.48 -5.48
CA ARG A 77 14.80 14.01 -6.80
C ARG A 77 16.29 14.35 -6.94
N ASN A 78 16.97 14.56 -5.82
CA ASN A 78 18.39 14.93 -5.76
C ASN A 78 19.30 13.74 -5.46
N GLU A 79 18.74 12.57 -5.18
CA GLU A 79 19.48 11.35 -4.89
C GLU A 79 19.91 10.63 -6.16
N ALA A 80 20.84 9.68 -6.02
CA ALA A 80 21.25 8.83 -7.12
C ALA A 80 20.04 8.07 -7.69
N LYS A 81 19.83 8.16 -9.00
CA LYS A 81 18.71 7.50 -9.70
C LYS A 81 18.63 6.00 -9.39
N ARG A 82 19.77 5.34 -9.18
CA ARG A 82 19.85 3.93 -8.79
C ARG A 82 19.24 3.68 -7.41
N THR A 83 19.55 4.51 -6.42
CA THR A 83 19.00 4.39 -5.06
C THR A 83 17.49 4.60 -5.06
N THR A 84 17.00 5.65 -5.74
CA THR A 84 15.56 5.93 -5.82
C THR A 84 14.80 4.81 -6.55
N LYS A 85 15.39 4.20 -7.59
CA LYS A 85 14.85 3.01 -8.25
C LYS A 85 14.73 1.80 -7.32
N ILE A 86 15.78 1.53 -6.54
CA ILE A 86 15.78 0.41 -5.59
C ILE A 86 14.72 0.64 -4.51
N LEU A 87 14.64 1.85 -3.93
CA LEU A 87 13.61 2.18 -2.94
C LEU A 87 12.19 2.05 -3.50
N HIS A 88 11.97 2.52 -4.73
CA HIS A 88 10.69 2.37 -5.42
C HIS A 88 10.28 0.91 -5.58
N GLY A 89 11.18 0.07 -6.11
CA GLY A 89 10.91 -1.36 -6.28
C GLY A 89 10.69 -2.08 -4.95
N LEU A 90 11.50 -1.77 -3.93
CA LEU A 90 11.31 -2.35 -2.59
C LEU A 90 9.95 -2.00 -1.98
N LEU A 91 9.49 -0.76 -2.13
CA LEU A 91 8.18 -0.34 -1.63
C LEU A 91 7.03 -1.07 -2.35
N HIS A 92 7.11 -1.23 -3.69
CA HIS A 92 6.10 -1.98 -4.43
C HIS A 92 6.09 -3.46 -4.08
N VAL A 93 7.25 -4.11 -3.98
CA VAL A 93 7.36 -5.52 -3.56
C VAL A 93 6.81 -5.71 -2.15
N LEU A 94 7.12 -4.81 -1.21
CA LEU A 94 6.58 -4.88 0.15
C LEU A 94 5.06 -4.70 0.15
N ALA A 95 4.54 -3.72 -0.59
CA ALA A 95 3.11 -3.49 -0.76
C ALA A 95 2.41 -4.74 -1.35
N PHE A 96 3.03 -5.37 -2.34
CA PHE A 96 2.54 -6.59 -2.99
C PHE A 96 2.44 -7.75 -2.01
N VAL A 97 3.50 -8.04 -1.26
CA VAL A 97 3.52 -9.13 -0.28
C VAL A 97 2.45 -8.92 0.79
N ILE A 98 2.31 -7.69 1.30
CA ILE A 98 1.29 -7.38 2.33
C ILE A 98 -0.12 -7.52 1.76
N ALA A 99 -0.38 -7.03 0.55
CA ALA A 99 -1.67 -7.18 -0.12
C ALA A 99 -2.00 -8.66 -0.37
N LEU A 100 -1.02 -9.47 -0.78
CA LEU A 100 -1.18 -10.91 -0.97
C LEU A 100 -1.60 -11.60 0.33
N VAL A 101 -0.97 -11.26 1.47
CA VAL A 101 -1.36 -11.78 2.79
C VAL A 101 -2.82 -11.43 3.12
N GLY A 102 -3.25 -10.21 2.84
CA GLY A 102 -4.65 -9.79 3.04
C GLY A 102 -5.63 -10.53 2.14
N LEU A 103 -5.24 -10.88 0.91
CA LEU A 103 -6.03 -11.70 -0.01
C LEU A 103 -6.15 -13.14 0.51
N VAL A 104 -5.03 -13.75 0.90
CA VAL A 104 -5.00 -15.10 1.48
C VAL A 104 -5.90 -15.16 2.72
N ALA A 105 -5.86 -14.15 3.59
CA ALA A 105 -6.69 -14.09 4.78
C ALA A 105 -8.20 -14.10 4.48
N VAL A 106 -8.66 -13.39 3.44
CA VAL A 106 -10.10 -13.38 3.09
C VAL A 106 -10.55 -14.68 2.43
N PHE A 107 -9.73 -15.25 1.54
CA PHE A 107 -10.05 -16.54 0.91
C PHE A 107 -10.08 -17.69 1.93
N ASP A 108 -9.11 -17.73 2.85
CA ASP A 108 -9.09 -18.74 3.91
C ASP A 108 -10.28 -18.56 4.87
N TYR A 109 -10.65 -17.31 5.19
CA TYR A 109 -11.85 -17.01 5.97
C TYR A 109 -13.14 -17.51 5.28
N HIS A 110 -13.33 -17.23 4.00
CA HIS A 110 -14.49 -17.72 3.24
C HIS A 110 -14.53 -19.26 3.21
N ARG A 111 -13.38 -19.90 2.97
CA ARG A 111 -13.26 -21.36 2.98
C ARG A 111 -13.66 -21.96 4.34
N LYS A 112 -13.16 -21.40 5.44
CA LYS A 112 -13.49 -21.84 6.81
C LYS A 112 -14.99 -21.62 7.15
N LYS A 113 -15.64 -20.64 6.53
CA LYS A 113 -17.06 -20.29 6.77
C LYS A 113 -18.04 -20.86 5.74
N GLY A 114 -17.57 -21.51 4.68
CA GLY A 114 -18.42 -22.02 3.60
C GLY A 114 -19.10 -20.92 2.79
N ILE A 115 -18.51 -19.72 2.72
CA ILE A 115 -19.02 -18.58 1.94
C ILE A 115 -18.51 -18.72 0.51
N ALA A 116 -19.36 -18.44 -0.48
CA ALA A 116 -18.92 -18.43 -1.88
C ALA A 116 -17.91 -17.29 -2.11
N ASP A 117 -16.79 -17.58 -2.75
CA ASP A 117 -15.81 -16.58 -3.14
C ASP A 117 -16.31 -15.71 -4.31
N LEU A 118 -15.75 -14.50 -4.42
CA LEU A 118 -15.92 -13.60 -5.56
C LEU A 118 -17.37 -13.27 -5.95
N TYR A 119 -18.32 -13.31 -5.02
CA TYR A 119 -19.73 -13.02 -5.32
C TYR A 119 -20.07 -11.52 -5.32
N SER A 120 -19.18 -10.66 -4.80
CA SER A 120 -19.44 -9.22 -4.62
C SER A 120 -18.70 -8.37 -5.66
N LEU A 121 -19.28 -7.22 -6.02
CA LEU A 121 -18.61 -6.24 -6.88
C LEU A 121 -17.27 -5.75 -6.29
N HIS A 122 -17.20 -5.61 -4.97
CA HIS A 122 -15.95 -5.26 -4.29
C HIS A 122 -14.84 -6.26 -4.60
N SER A 123 -15.15 -7.55 -4.55
CA SER A 123 -14.17 -8.60 -4.80
C SER A 123 -13.72 -8.67 -6.27
N TRP A 124 -14.60 -8.35 -7.23
CA TRP A 124 -14.23 -8.24 -8.64
C TRP A 124 -13.29 -7.07 -8.89
N CYS A 125 -13.63 -5.89 -8.38
CA CYS A 125 -12.77 -4.71 -8.45
C CYS A 125 -11.43 -4.94 -7.73
N GLY A 126 -11.45 -5.59 -6.57
CA GLY A 126 -10.27 -5.89 -5.78
C GLY A 126 -9.30 -6.82 -6.51
N ILE A 127 -9.79 -7.92 -7.10
CA ILE A 127 -8.95 -8.82 -7.91
C ILE A 127 -8.43 -8.10 -9.16
N LEU A 128 -9.26 -7.31 -9.84
CA LEU A 128 -8.81 -6.53 -10.99
C LEU A 128 -7.65 -5.60 -10.62
N VAL A 129 -7.78 -4.83 -9.52
CA VAL A 129 -6.73 -3.93 -9.04
C VAL A 129 -5.47 -4.72 -8.67
N PHE A 130 -5.61 -5.87 -8.00
CA PHE A 130 -4.48 -6.70 -7.61
C PHE A 130 -3.73 -7.27 -8.83
N VAL A 131 -4.45 -7.72 -9.87
CA VAL A 131 -3.87 -8.21 -11.13
C VAL A 131 -3.16 -7.09 -11.89
N LEU A 132 -3.77 -5.89 -11.97
CA LEU A 132 -3.14 -4.73 -12.58
C LEU A 132 -1.88 -4.30 -11.82
N PHE A 133 -1.92 -4.36 -10.50
CA PHE A 133 -0.78 -4.04 -9.65
C PHE A 133 0.38 -5.00 -9.88
N LEU A 134 0.10 -6.31 -9.95
CA LEU A 134 1.06 -7.33 -10.35
C LEU A 134 1.68 -7.06 -11.73
N ALA A 135 0.84 -6.75 -12.73
CA ALA A 135 1.33 -6.43 -14.06
C ALA A 135 2.22 -5.18 -14.09
N GLN A 136 1.90 -4.18 -13.26
CA GLN A 136 2.69 -2.96 -13.14
C GLN A 136 4.06 -3.20 -12.47
N ASP A 137 4.10 -3.96 -11.37
CA ASP A 137 5.33 -4.23 -10.61
C ASP A 137 6.40 -4.96 -11.45
N GLN A 138 5.98 -5.80 -12.41
CA GLN A 138 6.89 -6.51 -13.31
C GLN A 138 7.46 -5.64 -14.46
N VAL A 139 6.94 -4.43 -14.67
CA VAL A 139 7.23 -3.60 -15.86
C VAL A 139 8.10 -2.37 -15.53
N GLN A 140 8.34 -2.04 -14.24
CA GLN A 140 9.06 -0.84 -13.80
C GLN A 140 10.54 -1.07 -13.45
#